data_AF-A0A141RDB6-F1
#
_entry.id   AF-A0A141RDB6-F1
#
_cell.length_a   1.000
_cell.length_b   1.000
_cell.length_c   1.000
_cell.angle_alpha   90.00
_cell.angle_beta   90.00
_cell.angle_gamma   90.00
#
_symmetry.space_group_name_H-M   'P 1'
#
loop_
_entity.id
_entity.type
_entity.pdbx_description
1 polymer ?
#
loop_
_entity_poly.entity_id
_entity_poly.type
_entity_poly.pdbx_seq_one_letter_code
_entity_poly.pdbx_strand_id
1 'polypeptide(L)' 'QMMHIGMNSQWPHPFFNVITPDNHAIFNGSMSGDIFEQRLGVSGKYTVRVYQMGGARDEGKTSAYALTFKITD' A
#
# COMPACT_ATOMS: atom_id res chain seq x y z
N GLN A 1 3.48 17.56 5.16
CA GLN A 1 3.60 16.57 4.08
C GLN A 1 2.31 15.76 3.92
N MET A 2 1.67 15.90 2.78
CA MET A 2 0.62 15.00 2.27
C MET A 2 1.29 13.87 1.49
N MET A 3 0.95 12.62 1.79
CA MET A 3 1.39 11.46 1.03
C MET A 3 0.21 10.88 0.25
N HIS A 4 0.42 10.63 -1.04
CA HIS A 4 -0.48 9.92 -1.92
C HIS A 4 0.22 8.68 -2.47
N ILE A 5 -0.45 7.53 -2.37
CA ILE A 5 -0.04 6.26 -2.96
C ILE A 5 -1.24 5.65 -3.70
N GLY A 6 -1.03 5.28 -4.96
CA GLY A 6 -2.03 4.57 -5.76
C GLY A 6 -1.48 3.25 -6.30
N MET A 7 -2.28 2.19 -6.21
CA MET A 7 -2.02 0.89 -6.84
C MET A 7 -2.76 0.82 -8.19
N ASN A 8 -2.03 0.52 -9.26
CA ASN A 8 -2.62 0.19 -10.55
C ASN A 8 -2.28 -1.25 -10.92
N SER A 9 -3.29 -2.10 -11.02
CA SER A 9 -3.16 -3.52 -11.34
C SER A 9 -4.51 -4.09 -11.81
N GLN A 10 -4.49 -5.20 -12.54
CA GLN A 10 -5.71 -5.90 -12.97
C GLN A 10 -6.15 -6.93 -11.94
N TRP A 11 -7.47 -7.08 -11.75
CA TRP A 11 -8.02 -8.12 -10.88
C TRP A 11 -7.71 -9.54 -11.39
N PRO A 12 -7.36 -10.49 -10.50
CA PRO A 12 -7.01 -10.30 -9.09
C PRO A 12 -5.65 -9.63 -8.91
N HIS A 13 -5.63 -8.53 -8.14
CA HIS A 13 -4.47 -7.67 -7.94
C HIS A 13 -3.88 -7.83 -6.52
N PRO A 14 -2.63 -7.40 -6.30
CA PRO A 14 -2.08 -7.29 -4.96
C PRO A 14 -2.63 -6.04 -4.26
N PHE A 15 -2.55 -6.03 -2.94
CA PHE A 15 -2.89 -4.91 -2.07
C PHE A 15 -1.62 -4.28 -1.49
N PHE A 16 -1.76 -3.16 -0.80
CA PHE A 16 -0.66 -2.60 0.00
C PHE A 16 -1.12 -2.09 1.36
N ASN A 17 -0.20 -2.09 2.32
CA ASN A 17 -0.35 -1.39 3.59
C ASN A 17 0.62 -0.21 3.63
N VAL A 18 0.25 0.85 4.34
CA VAL A 18 1.17 1.94 4.72
C VAL A 18 1.46 1.80 6.20
N ILE A 19 2.74 1.69 6.54
CA ILE A 19 3.23 1.44 7.89
C ILE A 19 4.11 2.61 8.32
N THR A 20 3.82 3.17 9.48
CA THR A 20 4.54 4.30 10.08
C THR A 20 5.94 3.90 10.58
N PRO A 21 6.81 4.88 10.89
CA PRO A 21 8.13 4.63 11.46
C PRO A 21 8.14 3.83 12.77
N ASP A 22 7.08 3.93 13.58
CA ASP A 22 6.85 3.17 14.81
C ASP A 22 6.14 1.81 14.58
N ASN A 23 6.08 1.36 13.32
CA ASN A 23 5.58 0.05 12.90
C ASN A 23 4.05 -0.16 13.07
N HIS A 24 3.26 0.91 13.02
CA HIS A 24 1.80 0.85 12.99
C HIS A 24 1.25 0.95 11.56
N ALA A 25 0.30 0.09 11.20
CA ALA A 25 -0.38 0.17 9.91
C ALA A 25 -1.45 1.27 9.95
N ILE A 26 -1.29 2.30 9.12
CA ILE A 26 -2.24 3.42 8.97
C ILE A 26 -3.12 3.28 7.72
N PHE A 27 -2.86 2.25 6.89
CA PHE A 27 -3.66 1.89 5.74
C PHE A 27 -3.62 0.38 5.53
N ASN A 28 -4.78 -0.21 5.24
CA ASN A 28 -4.92 -1.61 4.86
C ASN A 28 -5.65 -1.70 3.52
N GLY A 29 -4.92 -1.92 2.42
CA GLY A 29 -5.49 -1.92 1.08
C GLY A 29 -6.52 -3.01 0.83
N SER A 30 -6.44 -4.17 1.50
CA SER A 30 -7.47 -5.22 1.38
C SER A 30 -8.84 -4.81 1.94
N MET A 31 -8.86 -3.79 2.81
CA MET A 31 -10.09 -3.26 3.42
C MET A 31 -10.47 -1.89 2.86
N SER A 32 -9.47 -1.09 2.47
CA SER A 32 -9.64 0.33 2.13
C SER A 32 -9.51 0.62 0.63
N GLY A 33 -9.12 -0.37 -0.18
CA GLY A 33 -8.94 -0.22 -1.64
C GLY A 33 -7.53 0.17 -2.05
N ASP A 34 -7.42 0.80 -3.22
CA ASP A 34 -6.15 0.94 -3.95
C ASP A 34 -5.50 2.32 -3.83
N ILE A 35 -6.08 3.23 -3.06
CA ILE A 35 -5.60 4.61 -2.91
C ILE A 35 -5.46 4.95 -1.44
N PHE A 36 -4.27 5.43 -1.06
CA PHE A 36 -4.00 6.07 0.22
C PHE A 36 -3.67 7.54 -0.02
N GLU A 37 -4.37 8.44 0.66
CA GLU A 37 -4.05 9.87 0.65
C GLU A 37 -4.28 10.46 2.04
N GLN A 38 -3.21 10.77 2.77
CA GLN A 38 -3.30 11.35 4.11
C GLN A 38 -2.13 12.28 4.43
N ARG A 39 -2.38 13.23 5.34
CA ARG A 39 -1.32 14.05 5.95
C ARG A 39 -0.55 13.20 6.96
N LEU A 40 0.77 13.16 6.83
CA LEU A 40 1.64 12.39 7.71
C LEU A 40 1.73 13.06 9.09
N GLY A 41 1.36 12.31 10.14
CA GLY A 41 1.38 12.80 11.52
C GLY A 41 2.74 12.68 12.21
N VAL A 42 3.66 11.89 11.65
CA VAL A 42 5.00 11.70 12.21
C VAL A 42 6.06 11.77 11.10
N SER A 43 7.24 12.29 11.43
CA SER A 43 8.38 12.28 10.52
C SER A 43 9.11 10.95 10.61
N GLY A 44 9.68 10.50 9.50
CA GLY A 44 10.56 9.33 9.47
C GLY A 44 10.33 8.42 8.28
N LYS A 45 10.92 7.22 8.34
CA LYS A 45 10.82 6.24 7.27
C LYS A 45 9.50 5.48 7.36
N TYR A 46 8.64 5.70 6.38
CA TYR A 46 7.44 4.89 6.16
C TYR A 46 7.77 3.65 5.33
N THR A 47 6.99 2.59 5.51
CA THR A 47 7.05 1.38 4.68
C THR A 47 5.74 1.18 3.94
N VAL A 48 5.82 1.05 2.62
CA VAL A 48 4.70 0.56 1.80
C VAL A 48 4.93 -0.92 1.54
N ARG A 49 4.08 -1.77 2.11
CA ARG A 49 4.18 -3.22 1.98
C ARG A 49 3.15 -3.71 0.98
N VAL A 50 3.59 -4.14 -0.20
CA VAL A 50 2.75 -4.82 -1.20
C VAL A 50 2.61 -6.30 -0.84
N TYR A 51 1.41 -6.86 -0.96
CA TYR A 51 1.12 -8.25 -0.65
C TYR A 51 -0.06 -8.78 -1.46
N GLN A 52 -0.19 -10.10 -1.53
CA GLN A 52 -1.40 -10.78 -2.02
C GLN A 52 -2.09 -11.53 -0.87
N MET A 53 -3.38 -11.78 -1.02
CA MET A 53 -4.14 -12.58 -0.06
C MET A 53 -3.73 -14.06 -0.11
N GLY A 54 -3.93 -14.77 1.01
CA GLY A 54 -3.44 -16.13 1.24
C GLY A 54 -3.65 -17.10 0.08
N GLY A 55 -4.86 -17.18 -0.48
CA GLY A 55 -5.14 -18.09 -1.60
C GLY A 55 -4.26 -17.84 -2.84
N ALA A 56 -4.06 -16.58 -3.22
CA ALA A 56 -3.17 -16.25 -4.35
C ALA A 56 -1.70 -16.56 -4.05
N ARG A 57 -1.26 -16.29 -2.82
CA ARG A 57 0.08 -16.63 -2.35
C ARG A 57 0.32 -18.15 -2.37
N ASP A 58 -0.62 -18.92 -1.82
CA ASP A 58 -0.48 -20.37 -1.63
C ASP A 58 -0.52 -21.11 -2.98
N GLU A 59 -1.23 -20.56 -3.97
CA GLU A 59 -1.23 -21.03 -5.36
C GLU A 59 -0.01 -20.55 -6.18
N GLY A 60 0.90 -19.76 -5.59
CA GLY A 60 2.09 -19.25 -6.28
C GLY A 60 1.78 -18.27 -7.40
N LYS A 61 0.61 -17.59 -7.37
CA LYS A 61 0.22 -16.63 -8.40
C LYS A 61 1.10 -15.40 -8.35
N THR A 62 1.34 -14.81 -9.52
CA THR A 62 1.99 -13.51 -9.65
C THR A 62 0.99 -12.50 -10.18
N SER A 63 1.10 -11.25 -9.74
CA SER A 63 0.30 -10.14 -10.25
C SER A 63 1.23 -9.01 -10.66
N ALA A 64 1.09 -8.53 -11.89
CA ALA A 64 1.74 -7.30 -12.31
C ALA A 64 1.09 -6.11 -11.59
N TYR A 65 1.89 -5.16 -11.14
CA TYR A 65 1.41 -3.95 -10.50
C TYR A 65 2.33 -2.76 -10.75
N ALA A 66 1.77 -1.57 -10.65
CA ALA A 66 2.51 -0.32 -10.59
C ALA A 66 2.04 0.49 -9.38
N LEU A 67 3.00 1.09 -8.67
CA LEU A 67 2.71 2.03 -7.60
C LEU A 67 3.06 3.44 -8.04
N THR A 68 2.13 4.36 -7.84
CA THR A 68 2.38 5.80 -7.96
C THR A 68 2.60 6.37 -6.56
N PHE A 69 3.70 7.09 -6.37
CA PHE A 69 4.02 7.79 -5.13
C PHE A 69 4.08 9.29 -5.35
N LYS A 70 3.47 10.07 -4.45
CA LYS A 70 3.61 11.52 -4.42
C LYS A 70 3.66 12.00 -2.97
N ILE A 71 4.65 12.82 -2.64
CA ILE A 71 4.74 13.53 -1.36
C ILE A 71 4.82 15.02 -1.67
N THR A 72 3.93 15.81 -1.09
CA THR A 72 3.93 17.27 -1.16
C THR A 72 3.85 17.85 0.24
N ASP A 73 4.19 19.12 0.46
CA ASP A 73 4.13 19.72 1.80
C ASP A 73 2.71 19.94 2.34
#